data_AF-A0AAV0HB55-F1
#
_entry.id   AF-A0AAV0HB55-F1
#
_cell.length_a   1.000
_cell.length_b   1.000
_cell.length_c   1.000
_cell.angle_alpha   90.00
_cell.angle_beta   90.00
_cell.angle_gamma   90.00
#
_symmetry.space_group_name_H-M   'P 1'
#
loop_
_entity.id
_entity.type
_entity.pdbx_description
1 polymer ?
#
loop_
_entity_poly.entity_id
_entity_poly.type
_entity_poly.pdbx_seq_one_letter_code
_entity_poly.pdbx_strand_id
1 'polypeptide(L)'
;RGRREVAPPDRGSPCTGPERRRDAGAPASLRRSTTRSADGVDILSVSLGAPSSLMLPDFKDDTISIGAFHAVESGITVVCSAGNDGPDSSTVVNAAPWILTVAATTIDRDFQSDVVLGGGNVVKGEAINFSKLRKSHVYSLTYGKTIMRFDTSELYIRNCVPGSIDKAKVNGTIVLCENKDPDYPGFGKVLEIQYNGGVGVIFIDDLKRRVASTLKDFPAVVISSKDAAEILSYNSTKNPVATILATVATPKYKPAPEIAYFSARGPSQNSENLIKTLQPDIAAPGVNILAAWMGNDSDIAPQSKDPSMFNVISGTSMSCPNVSGVAAVVKSHNPSFGPSEIKSAIMTTASQLNNDKSPITTHFGATATPSTMVPQR
;
A
#
# COMPACT_ATOMS: atom_id res chain seq x y z
N ARG A 1 60.35 15.51 45.87
CA ARG A 1 60.48 15.54 44.39
C ARG A 1 59.28 14.78 43.83
N GLY A 2 58.17 15.48 43.52
CA GLY A 2 56.90 14.86 43.13
C GLY A 2 56.64 14.94 41.62
N ARG A 3 56.14 13.84 41.04
CA ARG A 3 55.33 13.73 39.82
C ARG A 3 54.28 12.66 40.13
N ARG A 4 53.04 13.01 40.48
CA ARG A 4 51.89 13.41 39.64
C ARG A 4 51.28 12.23 38.87
N GLU A 5 50.30 11.60 39.51
CA GLU A 5 49.06 11.15 38.86
C GLU A 5 48.35 12.35 38.21
N VAL A 6 47.67 12.12 37.09
CA VAL A 6 46.77 13.11 36.48
C VAL A 6 45.50 12.40 36.04
N ALA A 7 44.39 12.79 36.67
CA ALA A 7 43.04 12.73 36.12
C ALA A 7 42.65 14.15 35.61
N PRO A 8 41.60 14.30 34.77
CA PRO A 8 41.37 15.41 33.82
C PRO A 8 40.75 16.67 34.49
N PRO A 9 40.73 17.87 33.85
CA PRO A 9 39.53 18.35 33.12
C PRO A 9 39.74 19.50 32.08
N ASP A 10 38.61 20.06 31.60
CA ASP A 10 38.35 21.37 30.93
C ASP A 10 38.61 21.52 29.42
N ARG A 11 37.60 21.82 28.58
CA ARG A 11 36.71 23.01 28.46
C ARG A 11 37.45 24.34 28.25
N GLY A 12 37.14 24.99 27.14
CA GLY A 12 37.54 26.37 26.85
C GLY A 12 37.19 26.84 25.43
N SER A 13 35.90 27.13 25.19
CA SER A 13 35.40 28.05 24.15
C SER A 13 36.02 29.48 24.32
N PRO A 14 35.93 30.49 23.41
CA PRO A 14 34.73 30.97 22.70
C PRO A 14 34.98 31.39 21.22
N CYS A 15 33.95 31.54 20.39
CA CYS A 15 33.48 32.87 19.98
C CYS A 15 31.99 32.86 19.62
N THR A 16 31.37 33.91 20.12
CA THR A 16 29.96 34.29 20.20
C THR A 16 29.42 34.90 18.90
N GLY A 17 28.28 34.38 18.42
CA GLY A 17 27.10 35.08 17.84
C GLY A 17 27.25 36.00 16.58
N PRO A 18 26.14 36.44 15.95
CA PRO A 18 24.75 36.33 16.41
C PRO A 18 23.81 35.54 15.47
N GLU A 19 22.77 35.01 16.12
CA GLU A 19 21.43 34.61 15.66
C GLU A 19 21.07 34.82 14.17
N ARG A 20 20.76 33.71 13.47
CA ARG A 20 19.49 33.59 12.73
C ARG A 20 18.85 32.22 12.98
N ARG A 21 17.56 32.29 13.28
CA ARG A 21 16.67 31.25 13.79
C ARG A 21 16.24 30.27 12.69
N ARG A 22 16.01 29.02 13.12
CA ARG A 22 15.10 27.99 12.57
C ARG A 22 15.24 27.65 11.09
N ASP A 23 16.09 26.66 10.82
CA ASP A 23 15.99 25.80 9.63
C ASP A 23 16.00 24.34 10.14
N ALA A 24 14.82 23.84 10.54
CA ALA A 24 14.63 22.45 10.88
C ALA A 24 13.53 21.89 9.99
N GLY A 25 13.89 20.91 9.14
CA GLY A 25 12.94 19.94 8.61
C GLY A 25 12.47 20.12 7.17
N ALA A 26 13.38 20.16 6.19
CA ALA A 26 13.06 19.74 4.83
C ALA A 26 13.86 18.47 4.50
N PRO A 27 13.24 17.39 3.97
CA PRO A 27 14.00 16.27 3.43
C PRO A 27 14.89 16.76 2.29
N ALA A 28 16.11 16.21 2.19
CA ALA A 28 17.12 16.64 1.21
C ALA A 28 16.64 16.60 -0.26
N SER A 29 15.59 15.83 -0.55
CA SER A 29 14.89 15.77 -1.85
C SER A 29 14.30 17.12 -2.29
N LEU A 30 13.83 17.94 -1.35
CA LEU A 30 13.15 19.21 -1.62
C LEU A 30 14.10 20.40 -1.67
N ARG A 31 15.22 20.38 -0.93
CA ARG A 31 16.33 21.34 -1.14
C ARG A 31 16.93 21.22 -2.54
N ARG A 32 16.85 20.04 -3.16
CA ARG A 32 17.19 19.83 -4.58
C ARG A 32 16.17 20.41 -5.57
N SER A 33 14.95 20.71 -5.13
CA SER A 33 13.87 21.24 -5.98
C SER A 33 14.07 22.72 -6.31
N THR A 34 14.55 23.53 -5.35
CA THR A 34 14.84 24.96 -5.57
C THR A 34 16.08 25.20 -6.42
N THR A 35 16.95 24.20 -6.58
CA THR A 35 18.08 24.24 -7.53
C THR A 35 17.73 23.76 -8.94
N ARG A 36 16.53 23.22 -9.18
CA ARG A 36 16.23 22.40 -10.37
C ARG A 36 15.76 23.15 -11.60
N SER A 37 15.49 24.45 -11.51
CA SER A 37 15.43 25.31 -12.71
C SER A 37 16.76 25.27 -13.49
N ALA A 38 17.86 24.76 -12.90
CA ALA A 38 19.16 24.58 -13.57
C ALA A 38 19.34 23.25 -14.33
N ASP A 39 18.57 22.19 -14.04
CA ASP A 39 18.79 20.84 -14.60
C ASP A 39 17.90 20.50 -15.82
N GLY A 40 16.94 21.37 -16.18
CA GLY A 40 16.14 21.25 -17.40
C GLY A 40 15.13 20.09 -17.41
N VAL A 41 14.49 19.77 -16.29
CA VAL A 41 13.46 18.70 -16.23
C VAL A 41 12.08 19.20 -16.68
N ASP A 42 11.35 18.39 -17.44
CA ASP A 42 9.98 18.73 -17.88
C ASP A 42 8.88 18.26 -16.92
N ILE A 43 9.07 17.11 -16.29
CA ILE A 43 8.09 16.45 -15.42
C ILE A 43 8.75 16.02 -14.11
N LEU A 44 8.11 16.29 -12.97
CA LEU A 44 8.49 15.81 -11.65
C LEU A 44 7.50 14.74 -11.15
N SER A 45 8.01 13.53 -10.93
CA SER A 45 7.26 12.42 -10.34
C SER A 45 7.58 12.32 -8.85
N VAL A 46 6.61 12.61 -7.98
CA VAL A 46 6.81 12.70 -6.52
C VAL A 46 5.86 11.74 -5.80
N SER A 47 6.35 10.54 -5.51
CA SER A 47 5.61 9.51 -4.78
C SER A 47 5.82 9.59 -3.27
N LEU A 48 5.63 10.78 -2.71
CA LEU A 48 5.80 11.12 -1.29
C LEU A 48 4.63 11.97 -0.82
N GLY A 49 4.36 11.99 0.48
CA GLY A 49 3.33 12.81 1.10
C GLY A 49 3.36 12.67 2.62
N ALA A 50 2.78 13.63 3.33
CA ALA A 50 2.51 13.48 4.76
C ALA A 50 1.44 12.40 4.99
N PRO A 51 1.47 11.67 6.11
CA PRO A 51 0.36 10.80 6.49
C PRO A 51 -0.89 11.64 6.80
N SER A 52 -2.07 11.14 6.43
CA SER A 52 -3.33 11.89 6.58
C SER A 52 -3.78 12.05 8.04
N SER A 53 -3.18 11.29 8.97
CA SER A 53 -3.44 11.36 10.42
C SER A 53 -2.81 12.57 11.10
N LEU A 54 -1.86 13.24 10.44
CA LEU A 54 -1.37 14.55 10.86
C LEU A 54 -2.30 15.61 10.27
N MET A 55 -2.63 16.65 11.05
CA MET A 55 -3.36 17.79 10.48
C MET A 55 -2.65 18.26 9.22
N LEU A 56 -3.37 18.24 8.09
CA LEU A 56 -2.81 18.64 6.81
C LEU A 56 -2.36 20.10 6.92
N PRO A 57 -1.05 20.40 6.74
CA PRO A 57 -0.57 21.76 6.80
C PRO A 57 -1.23 22.60 5.70
N ASP A 58 -1.41 23.89 5.95
CA ASP A 58 -1.74 24.85 4.91
C ASP A 58 -0.67 24.77 3.80
N PHE A 59 -1.04 25.07 2.55
CA PHE A 59 -0.14 24.98 1.40
C PHE A 59 1.14 25.81 1.59
N LYS A 60 1.07 26.89 2.37
CA LYS A 60 2.21 27.76 2.70
C LYS A 60 3.22 27.13 3.65
N ASP A 61 2.81 26.09 4.39
CA ASP A 61 3.63 25.37 5.36
C ASP A 61 3.96 23.93 4.87
N ASP A 62 3.30 23.47 3.81
CA ASP A 62 3.56 22.19 3.17
C ASP A 62 4.74 22.27 2.17
N THR A 63 5.85 21.62 2.53
CA THR A 63 7.06 21.66 1.69
C THR A 63 6.85 21.17 0.26
N ILE A 64 6.04 20.12 0.05
CA ILE A 64 5.74 19.58 -1.28
C ILE A 64 4.96 20.61 -2.10
N SER A 65 3.94 21.24 -1.50
CA SER A 65 3.12 22.26 -2.15
C SER A 65 3.94 23.48 -2.57
N ILE A 66 4.80 24.00 -1.67
CA ILE A 66 5.70 25.14 -1.97
C ILE A 66 6.67 24.78 -3.11
N GLY A 67 7.31 23.61 -3.02
CA GLY A 67 8.24 23.16 -4.05
C GLY A 67 7.56 22.93 -5.40
N ALA A 68 6.35 22.37 -5.39
CA ALA A 68 5.55 22.14 -6.58
C ALA A 68 5.08 23.46 -7.21
N PHE A 69 4.75 24.47 -6.40
CA PHE A 69 4.33 25.79 -6.89
C PHE A 69 5.42 26.42 -7.76
N HIS A 70 6.66 26.50 -7.25
CA HIS A 70 7.78 27.06 -7.99
C HIS A 70 8.16 26.24 -9.24
N ALA A 71 8.01 24.91 -9.18
CA ALA A 71 8.23 24.07 -10.35
C ALA A 71 7.20 24.35 -11.45
N VAL A 72 5.91 24.45 -11.08
CA VAL A 72 4.83 24.75 -12.01
C VAL A 72 4.96 26.17 -12.59
N GLU A 73 5.36 27.17 -11.78
CA GLU A 73 5.69 28.51 -12.27
C GLU A 73 6.82 28.50 -13.30
N SER A 74 7.75 27.55 -13.18
CA SER A 74 8.85 27.34 -14.13
C SER A 74 8.45 26.48 -15.34
N GLY A 75 7.17 26.13 -15.51
CA GLY A 75 6.66 25.33 -16.62
C GLY A 75 6.83 23.81 -16.46
N ILE A 76 7.22 23.33 -15.28
CA ILE A 76 7.47 21.92 -14.98
C ILE A 76 6.18 21.28 -14.44
N THR A 77 5.73 20.18 -15.03
CA THR A 77 4.53 19.48 -14.53
C THR A 77 4.89 18.65 -13.30
N VAL A 78 4.12 18.79 -12.22
CA VAL A 78 4.34 18.03 -10.97
C VAL A 78 3.22 17.02 -10.78
N VAL A 79 3.59 15.74 -10.68
CA VAL A 79 2.67 14.62 -10.46
C VAL A 79 2.97 14.01 -9.10
N CYS A 80 1.95 13.93 -8.24
CA CYS A 80 2.07 13.37 -6.90
C CYS A 80 1.10 12.21 -6.65
N SER A 81 1.50 11.31 -5.77
CA SER A 81 0.62 10.25 -5.25
C SER A 81 -0.44 10.82 -4.30
N ALA A 82 -1.68 10.32 -4.35
CA ALA A 82 -2.78 10.79 -3.50
C ALA A 82 -2.65 10.39 -2.01
N GLY A 83 -1.86 9.37 -1.68
CA GLY A 83 -1.77 8.78 -0.34
C GLY A 83 -2.43 7.40 -0.25
N ASN A 84 -2.09 6.65 0.81
CA ASN A 84 -2.53 5.26 1.02
C ASN A 84 -3.39 5.08 2.30
N ASP A 85 -3.92 6.17 2.85
CA ASP A 85 -4.67 6.17 4.11
C ASP A 85 -6.20 6.10 3.88
N GLY A 86 -6.64 5.72 2.68
CA GLY A 86 -8.05 5.40 2.41
C GLY A 86 -8.52 4.15 3.16
N PRO A 87 -9.82 3.81 3.12
CA PRO A 87 -10.84 4.32 2.20
C PRO A 87 -11.65 5.51 2.74
N ASP A 88 -11.36 5.96 3.96
CA ASP A 88 -12.13 7.01 4.61
C ASP A 88 -12.03 8.34 3.85
N SER A 89 -13.11 9.13 3.96
CA SER A 89 -13.17 10.47 3.37
C SER A 89 -12.08 11.37 3.95
N SER A 90 -11.62 12.32 3.15
CA SER A 90 -10.67 13.35 3.57
C SER A 90 -9.30 12.85 4.03
N THR A 91 -8.83 11.80 3.36
CA THR A 91 -7.52 11.19 3.59
C THR A 91 -6.50 11.58 2.51
N VAL A 92 -6.94 12.26 1.45
CA VAL A 92 -6.06 12.68 0.34
C VAL A 92 -5.01 13.69 0.78
N VAL A 93 -3.79 13.50 0.29
CA VAL A 93 -2.66 14.41 0.47
C VAL A 93 -2.14 14.90 -0.90
N ASN A 94 -1.21 15.86 -0.88
CA ASN A 94 -0.71 16.53 -2.09
C ASN A 94 -1.79 17.26 -2.91
N ALA A 95 -2.84 17.73 -2.24
CA ALA A 95 -4.06 18.27 -2.84
C ALA A 95 -3.95 19.72 -3.36
N ALA A 96 -2.75 20.26 -3.49
CA ALA A 96 -2.55 21.63 -3.99
C ALA A 96 -3.05 21.73 -5.45
N PRO A 97 -3.78 22.80 -5.83
CA PRO A 97 -4.42 22.86 -7.16
C PRO A 97 -3.47 22.71 -8.35
N TRP A 98 -2.22 23.16 -8.19
CA TRP A 98 -1.16 23.08 -9.20
C TRP A 98 -0.50 21.70 -9.32
N ILE A 99 -0.79 20.76 -8.41
CA ILE A 99 -0.31 19.38 -8.46
C ILE A 99 -1.29 18.51 -9.26
N LEU A 100 -0.79 17.58 -10.07
CA LEU A 100 -1.57 16.47 -10.64
C LEU A 100 -1.55 15.28 -9.67
N THR A 101 -2.63 15.09 -8.91
CA THR A 101 -2.71 14.11 -7.82
C THR A 101 -3.32 12.80 -8.28
N VAL A 102 -2.67 11.67 -8.00
CA VAL A 102 -2.98 10.38 -8.63
C VAL A 102 -3.45 9.34 -7.62
N ALA A 103 -4.69 8.87 -7.79
CA ALA A 103 -5.27 7.72 -7.09
C ALA A 103 -4.73 6.39 -7.65
N ALA A 104 -4.92 5.30 -6.91
CA ALA A 104 -4.50 3.95 -7.32
C ALA A 104 -5.70 3.08 -7.71
N THR A 105 -5.58 2.41 -8.85
CA THR A 105 -6.52 1.39 -9.30
C THR A 105 -5.87 0.01 -9.45
N THR A 106 -6.70 -1.02 -9.47
CA THR A 106 -6.34 -2.35 -9.96
C THR A 106 -6.13 -2.34 -11.48
N ILE A 107 -5.54 -3.43 -11.96
CA ILE A 107 -5.43 -3.79 -13.38
C ILE A 107 -6.20 -5.08 -13.63
N ASP A 108 -6.32 -5.48 -14.90
CA ASP A 108 -6.99 -6.73 -15.31
C ASP A 108 -6.12 -7.98 -15.11
N ARG A 109 -5.05 -7.89 -14.32
CA ARG A 109 -4.28 -9.02 -13.84
C ARG A 109 -4.51 -9.20 -12.34
N ASP A 110 -4.82 -10.43 -11.96
CA ASP A 110 -5.03 -10.83 -10.58
C ASP A 110 -4.01 -11.88 -10.15
N PHE A 111 -3.73 -11.99 -8.85
CA PHE A 111 -2.83 -12.99 -8.27
C PHE A 111 -3.62 -13.96 -7.39
N GLN A 112 -3.98 -15.11 -7.96
CA GLN A 112 -4.83 -16.08 -7.31
C GLN A 112 -4.02 -17.18 -6.64
N SER A 113 -4.33 -17.44 -5.37
CA SER A 113 -3.73 -18.48 -4.54
C SER A 113 -4.88 -19.22 -3.85
N ASP A 114 -5.44 -20.23 -4.50
CA ASP A 114 -6.64 -20.91 -4.01
C ASP A 114 -6.37 -21.80 -2.79
N VAL A 115 -7.39 -21.95 -1.94
CA VAL A 115 -7.44 -22.91 -0.84
C VAL A 115 -8.25 -24.13 -1.27
N VAL A 116 -7.68 -25.32 -1.15
CA VAL A 116 -8.38 -26.58 -1.45
C VAL A 116 -8.70 -27.29 -0.15
N LEU A 117 -9.99 -27.51 0.11
CA LEU A 117 -10.50 -28.19 1.31
C LEU A 117 -10.56 -29.72 1.08
N GLY A 118 -10.62 -30.48 2.17
CA GLY A 118 -10.88 -31.93 2.10
C GLY A 118 -12.26 -32.22 1.52
N GLY A 119 -12.29 -33.08 0.51
CA GLY A 119 -13.47 -33.28 -0.35
C GLY A 119 -13.37 -32.58 -1.70
N GLY A 120 -12.35 -31.73 -1.92
CA GLY A 120 -12.02 -31.16 -3.22
C GLY A 120 -12.62 -29.78 -3.51
N ASN A 121 -13.39 -29.21 -2.59
CA ASN A 121 -13.91 -27.86 -2.72
C ASN A 121 -12.76 -26.83 -2.80
N VAL A 122 -12.94 -25.83 -3.66
CA VAL A 122 -11.92 -24.80 -3.93
C VAL A 122 -12.46 -23.44 -3.53
N VAL A 123 -11.79 -22.80 -2.60
CA VAL A 123 -12.09 -21.45 -2.12
C VAL A 123 -11.09 -20.47 -2.75
N LYS A 124 -11.61 -19.45 -3.42
CA LYS A 124 -10.81 -18.45 -4.15
C LYS A 124 -10.13 -17.49 -3.19
N GLY A 125 -8.81 -17.41 -3.29
CA GLY A 125 -8.01 -16.48 -2.49
C GLY A 125 -6.97 -15.77 -3.31
N GLU A 126 -6.40 -14.73 -2.71
CA GLU A 126 -5.42 -13.85 -3.33
C GLU A 126 -4.18 -13.72 -2.46
N ALA A 127 -3.01 -13.86 -3.08
CA ALA A 127 -1.69 -13.68 -2.46
C ALA A 127 -0.59 -13.76 -3.52
N ILE A 128 0.61 -13.32 -3.16
CA ILE A 128 1.85 -13.71 -3.83
C ILE A 128 2.52 -14.76 -2.94
N ASN A 129 2.22 -16.02 -3.23
CA ASN A 129 2.58 -17.18 -2.45
C ASN A 129 3.33 -18.18 -3.32
N PHE A 130 4.54 -18.55 -2.89
CA PHE A 130 5.36 -19.56 -3.55
C PHE A 130 5.13 -20.98 -3.00
N SER A 131 4.21 -21.12 -2.04
CA SER A 131 3.78 -22.30 -1.27
C SER A 131 4.64 -23.55 -1.44
N LYS A 132 5.34 -23.93 -0.37
CA LYS A 132 6.03 -25.23 -0.26
C LYS A 132 5.09 -26.37 0.15
N LEU A 133 3.78 -26.08 0.33
CA LEU A 133 2.82 -27.09 0.74
C LEU A 133 2.58 -28.11 -0.37
N ARG A 134 2.26 -29.34 0.02
CA ARG A 134 1.81 -30.36 -0.94
C ARG A 134 0.53 -29.88 -1.62
N LYS A 135 0.42 -30.13 -2.93
CA LYS A 135 -0.80 -29.84 -3.70
C LYS A 135 -2.03 -30.63 -3.22
N SER A 136 -1.81 -31.75 -2.54
CA SER A 136 -2.85 -32.52 -1.86
C SER A 136 -3.26 -31.86 -0.53
N HIS A 137 -4.56 -31.78 -0.24
CA HIS A 137 -5.13 -31.25 1.01
C HIS A 137 -4.85 -32.19 2.20
N VAL A 138 -3.67 -32.10 2.79
CA VAL A 138 -3.23 -33.02 3.87
C VAL A 138 -2.98 -32.34 5.20
N TYR A 139 -3.03 -31.01 5.24
CA TYR A 139 -2.70 -30.25 6.44
C TYR A 139 -3.98 -29.99 7.22
N SER A 140 -3.99 -30.29 8.51
CA SER A 140 -5.14 -30.02 9.36
C SER A 140 -5.50 -28.53 9.32
N LEU A 141 -6.78 -28.23 9.21
CA LEU A 141 -7.31 -26.87 9.24
C LEU A 141 -7.78 -26.57 10.67
N THR A 142 -7.53 -25.36 11.15
CA THR A 142 -8.05 -24.89 12.43
C THR A 142 -8.50 -23.45 12.33
N TYR A 143 -9.50 -23.08 13.14
CA TYR A 143 -9.99 -21.72 13.23
C TYR A 143 -9.44 -21.04 14.48
N GLY A 144 -8.94 -19.81 14.35
CA GLY A 144 -8.38 -18.99 15.42
C GLY A 144 -9.15 -19.12 16.73
N LYS A 145 -10.47 -18.94 16.71
CA LYS A 145 -11.32 -19.04 17.92
C LYS A 145 -11.16 -20.32 18.75
N THR A 146 -10.73 -21.43 18.15
CA THR A 146 -10.62 -22.75 18.80
C THR A 146 -9.24 -23.04 19.39
N ILE A 147 -8.22 -22.25 19.03
CA ILE A 147 -6.81 -22.44 19.41
C ILE A 147 -6.38 -21.49 20.53
N MET A 148 -7.35 -20.99 21.30
CA MET A 148 -7.15 -20.01 22.36
C MET A 148 -6.27 -20.56 23.51
N ARG A 149 -5.32 -19.73 23.94
CA ARG A 149 -4.62 -19.85 25.22
C ARG A 149 -5.49 -19.33 26.37
N PHE A 150 -5.43 -19.93 27.56
CA PHE A 150 -6.35 -19.72 28.69
C PHE A 150 -6.49 -18.29 29.27
N ASP A 151 -5.94 -17.25 28.63
CA ASP A 151 -5.89 -15.88 29.15
C ASP A 151 -5.95 -14.84 28.01
N THR A 152 -6.88 -14.99 27.06
CA THR A 152 -6.97 -14.06 25.92
C THR A 152 -8.41 -13.75 25.53
N SER A 153 -8.64 -12.54 25.02
CA SER A 153 -9.96 -12.12 24.53
C SER A 153 -10.32 -12.84 23.22
N GLU A 154 -11.62 -13.08 23.01
CA GLU A 154 -12.13 -13.70 21.78
C GLU A 154 -11.71 -12.89 20.53
N LEU A 155 -11.71 -11.56 20.62
CA LEU A 155 -11.31 -10.68 19.52
C LEU A 155 -9.84 -10.93 19.11
N TYR A 156 -8.94 -11.02 20.08
CA TYR A 156 -7.51 -11.19 19.83
C TYR A 156 -7.22 -12.54 19.17
N ILE A 157 -7.84 -13.61 19.68
CA ILE A 157 -7.59 -14.95 19.15
C ILE A 157 -8.23 -15.17 17.77
N ARG A 158 -9.41 -14.61 17.50
CA ARG A 158 -10.01 -14.63 16.14
C ARG A 158 -9.12 -13.93 15.13
N ASN A 159 -8.37 -12.93 15.56
CA ASN A 159 -7.42 -12.18 14.75
C ASN A 159 -6.01 -12.78 14.75
N CYS A 160 -5.75 -13.87 15.48
CA CYS A 160 -4.44 -14.50 15.60
C CYS A 160 -3.36 -13.50 16.06
N VAL A 161 -3.71 -12.61 17.00
CA VAL A 161 -2.81 -11.61 17.56
C VAL A 161 -1.62 -12.29 18.27
N PRO A 162 -0.39 -11.77 18.14
CA PRO A 162 0.77 -12.34 18.84
C PRO A 162 0.52 -12.58 20.34
N GLY A 163 0.92 -13.75 20.84
CA GLY A 163 0.72 -14.17 22.23
C GLY A 163 -0.65 -14.79 22.55
N SER A 164 -1.63 -14.76 21.63
CA SER A 164 -2.97 -15.31 21.87
C SER A 164 -3.10 -16.83 21.65
N ILE A 165 -2.13 -17.44 20.95
CA ILE A 165 -2.23 -18.79 20.40
C ILE A 165 -1.68 -19.85 21.36
N ASP A 166 -2.38 -20.98 21.48
CA ASP A 166 -1.86 -22.20 22.11
C ASP A 166 -1.07 -23.06 21.11
N LYS A 167 0.25 -23.13 21.30
CA LYS A 167 1.18 -23.92 20.48
C LYS A 167 0.74 -25.36 20.26
N ALA A 168 0.17 -26.02 21.27
CA ALA A 168 -0.21 -27.43 21.19
C ALA A 168 -1.32 -27.67 20.15
N LYS A 169 -2.12 -26.65 19.84
CA LYS A 169 -3.26 -26.74 18.92
C LYS A 169 -2.97 -26.24 17.51
N VAL A 170 -1.79 -25.64 17.27
CA VAL A 170 -1.42 -25.03 15.97
C VAL A 170 -0.34 -25.79 15.22
N ASN A 171 0.51 -26.53 15.93
CA ASN A 171 1.63 -27.23 15.31
C ASN A 171 1.18 -28.16 14.16
N GLY A 172 1.70 -27.92 12.95
CA GLY A 172 1.38 -28.68 11.74
C GLY A 172 0.08 -28.30 11.03
N THR A 173 -0.60 -27.23 11.45
CA THR A 173 -1.93 -26.83 10.95
C THR A 173 -1.90 -25.58 10.08
N ILE A 174 -2.90 -25.45 9.20
CA ILE A 174 -3.25 -24.21 8.53
C ILE A 174 -4.28 -23.48 9.40
N VAL A 175 -4.03 -22.21 9.71
CA VAL A 175 -4.88 -21.43 10.62
C VAL A 175 -5.73 -20.42 9.86
N LEU A 176 -7.05 -20.43 10.08
CA LEU A 176 -7.97 -19.40 9.60
C LEU A 176 -8.10 -18.26 10.63
N CYS A 177 -7.87 -17.02 10.21
CA CYS A 177 -7.85 -15.81 11.03
C CYS A 177 -8.70 -14.70 10.40
N GLU A 178 -9.41 -13.90 11.21
CA GLU A 178 -10.33 -12.88 10.72
C GLU A 178 -9.68 -11.57 10.24
N ASN A 179 -8.41 -11.30 10.56
CA ASN A 179 -7.67 -10.09 10.12
C ASN A 179 -8.39 -8.71 10.17
N LYS A 180 -9.39 -8.53 11.04
CA LYS A 180 -10.15 -7.27 11.18
C LYS A 180 -9.51 -6.25 12.11
N ASP A 181 -8.53 -6.68 12.91
CA ASP A 181 -7.83 -5.80 13.84
C ASP A 181 -6.73 -5.01 13.09
N PRO A 182 -6.89 -3.66 12.95
CA PRO A 182 -5.94 -2.81 12.25
C PRO A 182 -4.66 -2.54 13.05
N ASP A 183 -4.69 -2.70 14.38
CA ASP A 183 -3.53 -2.43 15.25
C ASP A 183 -2.44 -3.50 15.07
N TYR A 184 -2.83 -4.68 14.58
CA TYR A 184 -1.92 -5.81 14.33
C TYR A 184 -1.85 -6.15 12.84
N PRO A 185 -0.78 -5.74 12.14
CA PRO A 185 -0.63 -6.05 10.72
C PRO A 185 -0.46 -7.56 10.50
N GLY A 186 -0.87 -8.03 9.30
CA GLY A 186 -0.84 -9.45 8.93
C GLY A 186 0.52 -10.12 9.10
N PHE A 187 1.61 -9.38 8.90
CA PHE A 187 2.98 -9.89 9.09
C PHE A 187 3.24 -10.37 10.54
N GLY A 188 2.81 -9.61 11.55
CA GLY A 188 2.97 -10.02 12.96
C GLY A 188 2.18 -11.28 13.28
N LYS A 189 0.96 -11.39 12.74
CA LYS A 189 0.08 -12.57 12.88
C LYS A 189 0.70 -13.81 12.23
N VAL A 190 1.32 -13.65 11.06
CA VAL A 190 2.05 -14.74 10.36
C VAL A 190 3.22 -15.24 11.19
N LEU A 191 4.03 -14.32 11.73
CA LEU A 191 5.17 -14.69 12.58
C LEU A 191 4.72 -15.47 13.82
N GLU A 192 3.63 -15.06 14.46
CA GLU A 192 3.06 -15.79 15.60
C GLU A 192 2.68 -17.23 15.22
N ILE A 193 1.96 -17.42 14.10
CA ILE A 193 1.53 -18.74 13.65
C ILE A 193 2.75 -19.60 13.30
N GLN A 194 3.71 -19.04 12.58
CA GLN A 194 4.95 -19.73 12.21
C GLN A 194 5.76 -20.14 13.45
N TYR A 195 5.90 -19.24 14.43
CA TYR A 195 6.60 -19.51 15.69
C TYR A 195 5.95 -20.65 16.50
N ASN A 196 4.62 -20.72 16.46
CA ASN A 196 3.85 -21.80 17.11
C ASN A 196 3.77 -23.10 16.27
N GLY A 197 4.49 -23.17 15.15
CA GLY A 197 4.60 -24.38 14.32
C GLY A 197 3.48 -24.56 13.29
N GLY A 198 2.66 -23.54 13.06
CA GLY A 198 1.68 -23.55 11.97
C GLY A 198 2.39 -23.61 10.61
N VAL A 199 1.73 -24.19 9.62
CA VAL A 199 2.29 -24.41 8.28
C VAL A 199 1.70 -23.48 7.21
N GLY A 200 0.64 -22.75 7.55
CA GLY A 200 0.05 -21.74 6.67
C GLY A 200 -1.03 -20.92 7.38
N VAL A 201 -1.45 -19.82 6.77
CA VAL A 201 -2.52 -18.95 7.27
C VAL A 201 -3.49 -18.55 6.18
N ILE A 202 -4.78 -18.51 6.53
CA ILE A 202 -5.86 -17.98 5.71
C ILE A 202 -6.42 -16.77 6.44
N PHE A 203 -6.31 -15.59 5.84
CA PHE A 203 -6.89 -14.35 6.36
C PHE A 203 -8.23 -14.06 5.71
N ILE A 204 -9.23 -13.74 6.52
CA ILE A 204 -10.53 -13.27 6.04
C ILE A 204 -10.45 -11.74 5.99
N ASP A 205 -10.36 -11.13 4.82
CA ASP A 205 -10.20 -9.67 4.72
C ASP A 205 -10.77 -9.16 3.39
N ASP A 206 -11.97 -8.58 3.44
CA ASP A 206 -12.65 -8.07 2.26
C ASP A 206 -11.94 -6.85 1.63
N LEU A 207 -11.18 -6.08 2.42
CA LEU A 207 -10.46 -4.91 1.93
C LEU A 207 -9.22 -5.32 1.15
N LYS A 208 -8.43 -6.25 1.71
CA LYS A 208 -7.12 -6.63 1.16
C LYS A 208 -7.20 -7.69 0.08
N ARG A 209 -8.38 -8.24 -0.19
CA ARG A 209 -8.61 -9.27 -1.21
C ARG A 209 -7.96 -8.95 -2.56
N ARG A 210 -8.07 -7.72 -3.07
CA ARG A 210 -7.53 -7.33 -4.38
C ARG A 210 -6.07 -6.85 -4.35
N VAL A 211 -5.46 -6.77 -3.18
CA VAL A 211 -4.10 -6.25 -2.96
C VAL A 211 -3.23 -7.40 -2.48
N ALA A 212 -2.53 -8.03 -3.41
CA ALA A 212 -1.80 -9.24 -3.12
C ALA A 212 -0.61 -8.91 -2.20
N SER A 213 -0.53 -9.62 -1.08
CA SER A 213 0.58 -9.50 -0.14
C SER A 213 1.57 -10.65 -0.35
N THR A 214 2.86 -10.34 -0.19
CA THR A 214 3.94 -11.32 -0.17
C THR A 214 4.36 -11.53 1.28
N LEU A 215 4.33 -12.77 1.77
CA LEU A 215 4.77 -13.13 3.13
C LEU A 215 5.96 -14.11 3.07
N LYS A 216 6.93 -13.74 2.22
CA LYS A 216 8.13 -14.52 1.88
C LYS A 216 7.79 -15.98 1.51
N ASP A 217 8.31 -16.92 2.29
CA ASP A 217 8.15 -18.37 2.11
C ASP A 217 6.93 -18.95 2.82
N PHE A 218 6.32 -18.20 3.74
CA PHE A 218 5.24 -18.73 4.56
C PHE A 218 3.92 -18.72 3.76
N PRO A 219 3.27 -19.88 3.57
CA PRO A 219 2.01 -19.94 2.85
C PRO A 219 0.93 -19.11 3.53
N ALA A 220 0.52 -18.04 2.86
CA ALA A 220 -0.49 -17.13 3.35
C ALA A 220 -1.40 -16.71 2.21
N VAL A 221 -2.69 -16.62 2.49
CA VAL A 221 -3.72 -16.25 1.51
C VAL A 221 -4.78 -15.38 2.16
N VAL A 222 -5.31 -14.43 1.41
CA VAL A 222 -6.47 -13.62 1.81
C VAL A 222 -7.71 -14.13 1.06
N ILE A 223 -8.85 -14.22 1.74
CA ILE A 223 -10.15 -14.58 1.17
C ILE A 223 -11.22 -13.57 1.61
N SER A 224 -12.35 -13.54 0.87
CA SER A 224 -13.52 -12.74 1.28
C SER A 224 -14.23 -13.36 2.49
N SER A 225 -14.97 -12.54 3.24
CA SER A 225 -15.87 -13.00 4.31
C SER A 225 -16.97 -13.93 3.77
N LYS A 226 -17.40 -13.72 2.52
CA LYS A 226 -18.37 -14.59 1.84
C LYS A 226 -17.81 -15.99 1.62
N ASP A 227 -16.58 -16.06 1.10
CA ASP A 227 -15.90 -17.32 0.82
C ASP A 227 -15.46 -18.04 2.12
N ALA A 228 -15.17 -17.26 3.17
CA ALA A 228 -14.83 -17.79 4.48
C ALA A 228 -15.96 -18.59 5.14
N ALA A 229 -17.23 -18.32 4.80
CA ALA A 229 -18.37 -19.06 5.33
C ALA A 229 -18.29 -20.56 5.00
N GLU A 230 -17.77 -20.90 3.81
CA GLU A 230 -17.55 -22.29 3.41
C GLU A 230 -16.47 -22.96 4.26
N ILE A 231 -15.34 -22.27 4.46
CA ILE A 231 -14.24 -22.78 5.29
C ILE A 231 -14.69 -22.96 6.75
N LEU A 232 -15.43 -21.99 7.30
CA LEU A 232 -15.95 -22.06 8.68
C LEU A 232 -16.93 -23.23 8.87
N SER A 233 -17.82 -23.45 7.90
CA SER A 233 -18.72 -24.60 7.90
C SER A 233 -17.94 -25.91 7.82
N TYR A 234 -16.97 -26.01 6.90
CA TYR A 234 -16.14 -27.20 6.72
C TYR A 234 -15.26 -27.50 7.94
N ASN A 235 -14.72 -26.48 8.60
CA ASN A 235 -13.89 -26.62 9.80
C ASN A 235 -14.63 -27.24 10.99
N SER A 236 -15.97 -27.27 10.95
CA SER A 236 -16.80 -27.92 11.98
C SER A 236 -16.91 -29.44 11.78
N THR A 237 -16.37 -29.98 10.69
CA THR A 237 -16.35 -31.42 10.41
C THR A 237 -15.26 -32.15 11.19
N LYS A 238 -15.28 -33.50 11.17
CA LYS A 238 -14.26 -34.31 11.84
C LYS A 238 -12.97 -34.30 11.00
N ASN A 239 -11.87 -33.85 11.58
CA ASN A 239 -10.53 -33.80 10.96
C ASN A 239 -10.50 -32.99 9.65
N PRO A 240 -10.85 -31.70 9.68
CA PRO A 240 -10.83 -30.87 8.49
C PRO A 240 -9.39 -30.72 8.00
N VAL A 241 -9.18 -30.85 6.69
CA VAL A 241 -7.87 -30.69 6.05
C VAL A 241 -7.96 -29.69 4.91
N ALA A 242 -6.85 -29.01 4.64
CA ALA A 242 -6.74 -28.06 3.56
C ALA A 242 -5.31 -28.04 2.98
N THR A 243 -5.16 -27.33 1.88
CA THR A 243 -3.86 -26.85 1.39
C THR A 243 -4.01 -25.50 0.70
N ILE A 244 -2.94 -24.72 0.68
CA ILE A 244 -2.87 -23.43 -0.02
C ILE A 244 -1.99 -23.63 -1.24
N LEU A 245 -2.55 -23.38 -2.42
CA LEU A 245 -1.83 -23.54 -3.68
C LEU A 245 -0.84 -22.39 -3.91
N ALA A 246 0.16 -22.63 -4.76
CA ALA A 246 1.04 -21.57 -5.23
C ALA A 246 0.27 -20.60 -6.13
N THR A 247 0.67 -19.33 -6.11
CA THR A 247 0.01 -18.27 -6.86
C THR A 247 0.10 -18.47 -8.37
N VAL A 248 -1.00 -18.19 -9.05
CA VAL A 248 -1.09 -18.07 -10.50
C VAL A 248 -1.51 -16.64 -10.85
N ALA A 249 -0.87 -16.05 -11.87
CA ALA A 249 -1.29 -14.78 -12.42
C ALA A 249 -2.43 -15.00 -13.42
N THR A 250 -3.60 -14.43 -13.16
CA THR A 250 -4.80 -14.59 -13.99
C THR A 250 -5.04 -13.30 -14.78
N PRO A 251 -4.87 -13.31 -16.12
CA PRO A 251 -5.15 -12.14 -16.96
C PRO A 251 -6.64 -11.97 -17.24
N LYS A 252 -7.04 -10.78 -17.73
CA LYS A 252 -8.41 -10.42 -18.10
C LYS A 252 -9.41 -10.54 -16.93
N TYR A 253 -8.94 -10.29 -15.71
CA TYR A 253 -9.78 -10.27 -14.52
C TYR A 253 -10.84 -9.16 -14.62
N LYS A 254 -12.05 -9.47 -14.17
CA LYS A 254 -13.21 -8.56 -14.21
C LYS A 254 -13.86 -8.47 -12.83
N PRO A 255 -14.27 -7.26 -12.39
CA PRO A 255 -14.06 -5.97 -13.06
C PRO A 255 -12.63 -5.42 -12.85
N ALA A 256 -12.14 -4.67 -13.84
CA ALA A 256 -10.93 -3.84 -13.74
C ALA A 256 -10.98 -2.64 -14.72
N PRO A 257 -10.45 -1.45 -14.35
CA PRO A 257 -9.95 -1.11 -13.03
C PRO A 257 -11.08 -0.99 -11.99
N GLU A 258 -10.71 -1.25 -10.74
CA GLU A 258 -11.43 -0.84 -9.54
C GLU A 258 -10.52 0.06 -8.70
N ILE A 259 -11.10 0.97 -7.93
CA ILE A 259 -10.31 1.83 -7.05
C ILE A 259 -9.81 1.02 -5.84
N ALA A 260 -8.50 1.07 -5.61
CA ALA A 260 -7.85 0.36 -4.50
C ALA A 260 -8.40 0.84 -3.15
N TYR A 261 -8.57 -0.08 -2.20
CA TYR A 261 -9.14 0.25 -0.88
C TYR A 261 -8.32 1.33 -0.15
N PHE A 262 -6.99 1.20 -0.17
CA PHE A 262 -6.06 2.09 0.49
C PHE A 262 -5.95 3.46 -0.20
N SER A 263 -6.38 3.59 -1.46
CA SER A 263 -6.21 4.85 -2.19
C SER A 263 -6.96 5.95 -1.46
N ALA A 264 -6.25 7.01 -1.06
CA ALA A 264 -6.81 8.10 -0.29
C ALA A 264 -7.94 8.83 -1.04
N ARG A 265 -8.87 9.41 -0.26
CA ARG A 265 -10.10 10.04 -0.76
C ARG A 265 -10.17 11.51 -0.42
N GLY A 266 -10.74 12.28 -1.33
CA GLY A 266 -11.15 13.65 -1.06
C GLY A 266 -12.43 13.73 -0.22
N PRO A 267 -12.92 14.96 0.01
CA PRO A 267 -12.25 16.22 -0.34
C PRO A 267 -11.01 16.48 0.54
N SER A 268 -10.06 17.29 0.08
CA SER A 268 -8.97 17.73 0.96
C SER A 268 -9.51 18.58 2.10
N GLN A 269 -9.02 18.35 3.32
CA GLN A 269 -9.32 19.16 4.50
C GLN A 269 -8.14 20.09 4.81
N ASN A 270 -7.97 21.17 4.03
CA ASN A 270 -7.04 22.22 4.44
C ASN A 270 -7.74 23.19 5.39
N SER A 271 -7.07 23.45 6.51
CA SER A 271 -7.56 24.25 7.62
C SER A 271 -7.58 25.75 7.28
N GLU A 272 -8.51 26.45 7.93
CA GLU A 272 -8.74 27.90 7.93
C GLU A 272 -9.30 28.56 6.65
N ASN A 273 -9.05 28.04 5.45
CA ASN A 273 -9.69 28.53 4.22
C ASN A 273 -10.46 27.41 3.51
N LEU A 274 -11.79 27.56 3.44
CA LEU A 274 -12.83 26.65 2.92
C LEU A 274 -12.67 26.11 1.47
N ILE A 275 -11.46 26.08 0.90
CA ILE A 275 -11.21 25.53 -0.43
C ILE A 275 -11.20 24.00 -0.33
N LYS A 276 -12.39 23.42 -0.38
CA LYS A 276 -12.57 21.99 -0.66
C LYS A 276 -12.20 21.74 -2.11
N THR A 277 -10.94 21.39 -2.37
CA THR A 277 -10.54 20.90 -3.70
C THR A 277 -11.07 19.48 -3.88
N LEU A 278 -11.75 19.24 -5.00
CA LEU A 278 -12.14 17.90 -5.41
C LEU A 278 -10.86 17.18 -5.86
N GLN A 279 -10.39 16.24 -5.05
CA GLN A 279 -9.18 15.45 -5.26
C GLN A 279 -9.49 13.96 -4.96
N PRO A 280 -8.73 12.99 -5.50
CA PRO A 280 -7.57 13.11 -6.41
C PRO A 280 -7.96 13.54 -7.83
N ASP A 281 -7.04 14.00 -8.69
CA ASP A 281 -7.34 14.50 -10.05
C ASP A 281 -7.53 13.39 -11.11
N ILE A 282 -6.90 12.24 -10.94
CA ILE A 282 -7.03 11.08 -11.84
C ILE A 282 -6.69 9.79 -11.08
N ALA A 283 -7.10 8.63 -11.57
CA ALA A 283 -6.67 7.34 -11.07
C ALA A 283 -5.89 6.56 -12.13
N ALA A 284 -4.87 5.81 -11.71
CA ALA A 284 -4.02 5.01 -12.60
C ALA A 284 -3.60 3.69 -11.94
N PRO A 285 -3.07 2.71 -12.70
CA PRO A 285 -2.59 1.45 -12.17
C PRO A 285 -1.62 1.62 -10.99
N GLY A 286 -2.01 1.15 -9.82
CA GLY A 286 -1.22 1.26 -8.59
C GLY A 286 -1.29 0.03 -7.69
N VAL A 287 -1.99 -1.03 -8.11
CA VAL A 287 -2.09 -2.27 -7.35
C VAL A 287 -1.33 -3.38 -8.05
N ASN A 288 -0.49 -4.08 -7.29
CA ASN A 288 0.31 -5.21 -7.72
C ASN A 288 1.19 -4.88 -8.94
N ILE A 289 1.87 -3.73 -8.95
CA ILE A 289 2.69 -3.30 -10.08
C ILE A 289 4.08 -3.94 -9.97
N LEU A 290 4.50 -4.63 -11.04
CA LEU A 290 5.84 -5.21 -11.17
C LEU A 290 6.79 -4.12 -11.69
N ALA A 291 7.85 -3.83 -10.96
CA ALA A 291 8.88 -2.87 -11.36
C ALA A 291 10.27 -3.34 -10.94
N ALA A 292 11.31 -2.65 -11.44
CA ALA A 292 12.69 -2.92 -11.05
C ALA A 292 12.89 -2.73 -9.54
N TRP A 293 13.75 -3.56 -8.95
CA TRP A 293 14.07 -3.57 -7.54
C TRP A 293 15.55 -3.85 -7.30
N MET A 294 16.01 -3.58 -6.08
CA MET A 294 17.37 -3.89 -5.66
C MET A 294 17.60 -5.40 -5.64
N GLY A 295 18.48 -5.89 -6.52
CA GLY A 295 18.80 -7.32 -6.66
C GLY A 295 19.60 -7.93 -5.50
N ASN A 296 19.74 -7.21 -4.38
CA ASN A 296 20.39 -7.67 -3.15
C ASN A 296 19.47 -7.59 -1.92
N ASP A 297 18.17 -7.30 -2.11
CA ASP A 297 17.20 -7.23 -1.04
C ASP A 297 16.73 -8.63 -0.63
N SER A 298 17.42 -9.22 0.35
CA SER A 298 17.07 -10.51 0.95
C SER A 298 15.81 -10.47 1.82
N ASP A 299 15.30 -9.28 2.16
CA ASP A 299 14.11 -9.18 3.00
C ASP A 299 12.84 -9.54 2.23
N ILE A 300 12.80 -9.30 0.93
CA ILE A 300 11.66 -9.67 0.08
C ILE A 300 11.82 -11.03 -0.61
N ALA A 301 13.05 -11.56 -0.65
CA ALA A 301 13.34 -12.80 -1.34
C ALA A 301 12.80 -14.02 -0.57
N PRO A 302 12.26 -15.03 -1.27
CA PRO A 302 12.07 -16.36 -0.71
C PRO A 302 13.38 -16.88 -0.10
N GLN A 303 13.35 -17.50 1.09
CA GLN A 303 14.57 -17.90 1.83
C GLN A 303 15.46 -18.89 1.05
N SER A 304 14.91 -19.51 0.00
CA SER A 304 15.56 -20.50 -0.85
C SER A 304 15.87 -20.01 -2.26
N LYS A 305 15.73 -18.70 -2.54
CA LYS A 305 15.99 -18.11 -3.86
C LYS A 305 16.81 -16.84 -3.75
N ASP A 306 17.57 -16.55 -4.79
CA ASP A 306 18.26 -15.28 -4.93
C ASP A 306 17.25 -14.12 -5.02
N PRO A 307 17.58 -12.94 -4.48
CA PRO A 307 16.74 -11.75 -4.64
C PRO A 307 16.48 -11.44 -6.12
N SER A 308 15.23 -11.13 -6.43
CA SER A 308 14.81 -10.74 -7.78
C SER A 308 15.20 -9.29 -8.06
N MET A 309 15.63 -8.99 -9.29
CA MET A 309 15.78 -7.61 -9.78
C MET A 309 14.44 -6.90 -10.01
N PHE A 310 13.32 -7.55 -9.66
CA PHE A 310 11.98 -7.04 -9.78
C PHE A 310 11.17 -7.34 -8.51
N ASN A 311 10.26 -6.42 -8.17
CA ASN A 311 9.34 -6.58 -7.07
C ASN A 311 7.93 -6.19 -7.50
N VAL A 312 6.93 -6.76 -6.84
CA VAL A 312 5.51 -6.45 -7.03
C VAL A 312 5.02 -5.74 -5.78
N ILE A 313 4.64 -4.48 -5.93
CA ILE A 313 4.15 -3.65 -4.82
C ILE A 313 2.91 -2.87 -5.20
N SER A 314 2.20 -2.40 -4.19
CA SER A 314 0.96 -1.64 -4.32
C SER A 314 1.08 -0.30 -3.60
N GLY A 315 0.49 0.74 -4.18
CA GLY A 315 0.45 2.08 -3.61
C GLY A 315 0.09 3.12 -4.66
N THR A 316 -0.40 4.28 -4.20
CA THR A 316 -0.46 5.49 -5.04
C THR A 316 0.93 5.93 -5.52
N SER A 317 1.98 5.51 -4.82
CA SER A 317 3.38 5.62 -5.26
C SER A 317 3.67 4.88 -6.57
N MET A 318 2.89 3.85 -6.93
CA MET A 318 3.04 3.12 -8.19
C MET A 318 2.18 3.73 -9.31
N SER A 319 1.06 4.38 -8.96
CA SER A 319 0.20 5.06 -9.93
C SER A 319 0.77 6.41 -10.36
N CYS A 320 1.40 7.15 -9.44
CA CYS A 320 2.10 8.42 -9.72
C CYS A 320 3.05 8.33 -10.94
N PRO A 321 4.05 7.43 -10.98
CA PRO A 321 4.98 7.35 -12.11
C PRO A 321 4.32 6.92 -13.42
N ASN A 322 3.23 6.15 -13.37
CA ASN A 322 2.45 5.82 -14.59
C ASN A 322 1.88 7.10 -15.23
N VAL A 323 1.30 7.99 -14.43
CA VAL A 323 0.77 9.27 -14.93
C VAL A 323 1.89 10.23 -15.31
N SER A 324 3.02 10.24 -14.60
CA SER A 324 4.21 11.00 -14.99
C SER A 324 4.71 10.61 -16.39
N GLY A 325 4.70 9.32 -16.71
CA GLY A 325 5.02 8.83 -18.05
C GLY A 325 4.04 9.33 -19.11
N VAL A 326 2.73 9.30 -18.83
CA VAL A 326 1.71 9.87 -19.72
C VAL A 326 1.92 11.38 -19.91
N ALA A 327 2.19 12.12 -18.84
CA ALA A 327 2.46 13.56 -18.90
C ALA A 327 3.69 13.88 -19.76
N ALA A 328 4.76 13.08 -19.65
CA ALA A 328 5.94 13.22 -20.50
C ALA A 328 5.62 12.98 -21.99
N VAL A 329 4.78 12.00 -22.32
CA VAL A 329 4.33 11.74 -23.70
C VAL A 329 3.47 12.88 -24.23
N VAL A 330 2.57 13.44 -23.41
CA VAL A 330 1.77 14.61 -23.80
C VAL A 330 2.67 15.81 -24.08
N LYS A 331 3.64 16.09 -23.20
CA LYS A 331 4.61 17.18 -23.37
C LYS A 331 5.49 16.99 -24.61
N SER A 332 5.94 15.77 -24.91
CA SER A 332 6.80 15.52 -26.07
C SER A 332 6.09 15.74 -27.40
N HIS A 333 4.79 15.47 -27.47
CA HIS A 333 3.97 15.75 -28.65
C HIS A 333 3.44 17.18 -28.69
N ASN A 334 3.38 17.85 -27.54
CA ASN A 334 2.91 19.23 -27.41
C ASN A 334 3.93 20.07 -26.61
N PRO A 335 5.12 20.38 -27.17
CA PRO A 335 6.21 21.00 -26.40
C PRO A 335 5.85 22.38 -25.82
N SER A 336 4.89 23.08 -26.44
CA SER A 336 4.39 24.38 -25.96
C SER A 336 3.43 24.29 -24.78
N PHE A 337 2.89 23.10 -24.46
CA PHE A 337 1.93 22.96 -23.36
C PHE A 337 2.61 23.25 -22.01
N GLY A 338 1.96 24.10 -21.22
CA GLY A 338 2.26 24.29 -19.82
C GLY A 338 1.66 23.19 -18.93
N PRO A 339 1.99 23.20 -17.62
CA PRO A 339 1.52 22.18 -16.68
C PRO A 339 -0.01 22.02 -16.61
N SER A 340 -0.76 23.12 -16.64
CA SER A 340 -2.22 23.10 -16.59
C SER A 340 -2.85 22.49 -17.85
N GLU A 341 -2.25 22.72 -19.02
CA GLU A 341 -2.71 22.15 -20.29
C GLU A 341 -2.48 20.63 -20.32
N ILE A 342 -1.34 20.17 -19.82
CA ILE A 342 -1.03 18.75 -19.68
C ILE A 342 -1.99 18.07 -18.70
N LYS A 343 -2.18 18.67 -17.52
CA LYS A 343 -3.16 18.20 -16.52
C LYS A 343 -4.56 18.11 -17.12
N SER A 344 -5.02 19.15 -17.81
CA SER A 344 -6.33 19.18 -18.47
C SER A 344 -6.48 18.10 -19.55
N ALA A 345 -5.48 17.94 -20.43
CA ALA A 345 -5.50 16.93 -21.48
C ALA A 345 -5.63 15.51 -20.91
N ILE A 346 -4.91 15.22 -19.82
CA ILE A 346 -4.97 13.92 -19.13
C ILE A 346 -6.33 13.69 -18.46
N MET A 347 -6.84 14.67 -17.71
CA MET A 347 -8.10 14.53 -16.97
C MET A 347 -9.32 14.41 -17.89
N THR A 348 -9.39 15.26 -18.92
CA THR A 348 -10.56 15.34 -19.81
C THR A 348 -10.68 14.17 -20.79
N THR A 349 -9.63 13.36 -20.92
CA THR A 349 -9.60 12.15 -21.76
C THR A 349 -9.63 10.85 -20.96
N ALA A 350 -9.72 10.91 -19.63
CA ALA A 350 -9.75 9.75 -18.76
C ALA A 350 -11.04 8.91 -18.95
N SER A 351 -10.88 7.58 -18.95
CA SER A 351 -12.01 6.64 -18.97
C SER A 351 -12.68 6.57 -17.61
N GLN A 352 -14.00 6.40 -17.61
CA GLN A 352 -14.82 6.20 -16.41
C GLN A 352 -15.42 4.79 -16.34
N LEU A 353 -15.10 3.96 -17.33
CA LEU A 353 -15.63 2.62 -17.46
C LEU A 353 -14.53 1.59 -17.18
N ASN A 354 -14.94 0.50 -16.56
CA ASN A 354 -14.14 -0.71 -16.43
C ASN A 354 -14.22 -1.59 -17.69
N ASN A 355 -13.52 -2.72 -17.68
CA ASN A 355 -13.50 -3.71 -18.76
C ASN A 355 -14.80 -4.53 -18.92
N ASP A 356 -15.83 -4.26 -18.10
CA ASP A 356 -17.22 -4.68 -18.32
C ASP A 356 -18.07 -3.59 -18.97
N LYS A 357 -17.46 -2.45 -19.32
CA LYS A 357 -18.14 -1.24 -19.84
C LYS A 357 -19.13 -0.63 -18.83
N SER A 358 -18.97 -0.97 -17.56
CA SER A 358 -19.72 -0.41 -16.43
C SER A 358 -18.90 0.69 -15.76
N PRO A 359 -19.54 1.61 -15.02
CA PRO A 359 -18.81 2.59 -14.22
C PRO A 359 -17.77 1.93 -13.32
N ILE A 360 -16.59 2.54 -13.21
CA ILE A 360 -15.54 2.09 -12.28
C ILE A 360 -16.11 2.08 -10.86
N THR A 361 -15.79 1.05 -10.09
CA THR A 361 -16.25 0.84 -8.72
C THR A 361 -15.11 0.94 -7.72
N THR A 362 -15.45 1.19 -6.46
CA THR A 362 -14.56 0.94 -5.33
C THR A 362 -14.54 -0.55 -4.99
N HIS A 363 -13.59 -0.99 -4.18
CA HIS A 363 -13.52 -2.35 -3.64
C HIS A 363 -14.79 -2.85 -2.91
N PHE A 364 -15.72 -1.97 -2.50
CA PHE A 364 -17.02 -2.35 -1.94
C PHE A 364 -18.13 -2.48 -3.00
N GLY A 365 -17.82 -2.30 -4.28
CA GLY A 365 -18.78 -2.33 -5.39
C GLY A 365 -19.58 -1.02 -5.58
N ALA A 366 -19.36 -0.01 -4.75
CA ALA A 366 -19.96 1.31 -4.95
C ALA A 366 -19.34 2.01 -6.17
N THR A 367 -20.14 2.73 -6.96
CA THR A 367 -19.62 3.52 -8.09
C THR A 367 -18.60 4.55 -7.59
N ALA A 368 -17.44 4.60 -8.25
CA ALA A 368 -16.39 5.55 -7.95
C ALA A 368 -16.88 6.97 -8.25
N THR A 369 -16.75 7.84 -7.25
CA THR A 369 -17.15 9.25 -7.33
C THR A 369 -15.96 10.13 -7.65
N PRO A 370 -16.19 11.42 -7.92
CA PRO A 370 -15.14 12.39 -7.92
C PRO A 370 -14.14 12.25 -6.78
N SER A 371 -14.59 12.31 -5.54
CA SER A 371 -13.71 12.25 -4.37
C SER A 371 -12.90 10.94 -4.24
N THR A 372 -13.14 9.94 -5.09
CA THR A 372 -12.35 8.70 -5.17
C THR A 372 -11.38 8.66 -6.36
N MET A 373 -11.58 9.47 -7.41
CA MET A 373 -10.85 9.37 -8.69
C MET A 373 -10.96 10.61 -9.63
N VAL A 374 -11.14 11.85 -9.14
CA VAL A 374 -11.95 12.93 -9.78
C VAL A 374 -12.02 12.99 -11.31
N PRO A 375 -13.25 13.15 -11.86
CA PRO A 375 -13.71 12.50 -13.08
C PRO A 375 -14.62 13.41 -13.97
N GLN A 376 -15.40 12.76 -14.85
CA GLN A 376 -16.73 13.07 -15.45
C GLN A 376 -17.09 14.49 -15.95
N ARG A 377 -17.58 14.52 -17.21
CA ARG A 377 -18.25 15.65 -17.89
C ARG A 377 -19.56 16.05 -17.21
#